data_AF-A0AAV7Z470-F1
#
_entry.id   AF-A0AAV7Z470-F1
#
_cell.length_a   1.000
_cell.length_b   1.000
_cell.length_c   1.000
_cell.angle_alpha   90.00
_cell.angle_beta   90.00
_cell.angle_gamma   90.00
#
_symmetry.space_group_name_H-M   'P 1'
#
loop_
_entity.id
_entity.type
_entity.pdbx_description
1 polymer ?
#
loop_
_entity_poly.entity_id
_entity_poly.type
_entity_poly.pdbx_seq_one_letter_code
_entity_poly.pdbx_strand_id
1 'polypeptide(L)'
;MLPGSIGKLFCKFQGYFMVYAALLPVFISVCIAIITFLNVVKRWTKNKLKKLFKKIHIISHVIALTIMIFTIAFADSVSFPNTNWCFIKGQEMLGTFYLFIWICILISFVLYILIIKKIRQIYKELNDMVDFQDKKKKIKHLKVQIRMSTIPLSLLFTWSIASIRRTREIFWTNPEQINTLNLLQSVTNPIQGMLDCLVFVIFSSYSRRKVKELFCCIKPQDANKSTEYDTDSKL
;
A
#
# COMPACT_ATOMS: atom_id res chain seq x y z
N MET A 1 14.52 -5.61 -29.92
CA MET A 1 14.13 -6.95 -29.41
C MET A 1 15.38 -7.61 -28.85
N LEU A 2 15.40 -7.98 -27.57
CA LEU A 2 16.53 -8.69 -26.97
C LEU A 2 16.68 -10.08 -27.61
N PRO A 3 17.91 -10.60 -27.81
CA PRO A 3 18.13 -11.92 -28.42
C PRO A 3 17.37 -13.01 -27.65
N GLY A 4 16.88 -14.01 -28.39
CA GLY A 4 15.79 -14.91 -27.96
C GLY A 4 16.00 -15.69 -26.66
N SER A 5 17.23 -15.84 -26.17
CA SER A 5 17.52 -16.45 -24.86
C SER A 5 17.45 -15.43 -23.71
N ILE A 6 18.04 -14.25 -23.89
CA ILE A 6 18.05 -13.16 -22.89
C ILE A 6 16.63 -12.63 -22.67
N GLY A 7 15.85 -12.47 -23.73
CA GLY A 7 14.44 -12.05 -23.62
C GLY A 7 13.58 -13.03 -22.81
N LYS A 8 13.80 -14.34 -22.96
CA LYS A 8 13.08 -15.37 -22.20
C LYS A 8 13.47 -15.37 -20.72
N LEU A 9 14.75 -15.21 -20.40
CA LEU A 9 15.22 -15.13 -19.02
C LEU A 9 14.67 -13.88 -18.32
N PHE A 10 14.74 -12.73 -18.99
CA PHE A 10 14.19 -11.48 -18.47
C PHE A 10 12.69 -11.58 -18.22
N CYS A 11 11.95 -12.21 -19.15
CA CYS A 11 10.52 -12.43 -19.00
C CYS A 11 10.17 -13.29 -17.78
N LYS A 12 10.91 -14.39 -17.58
CA LYS A 12 10.75 -15.23 -16.38
C LYS A 12 11.02 -14.44 -15.12
N PHE A 13 12.16 -13.74 -15.05
CA PHE A 13 12.52 -12.91 -13.90
C PHE A 13 11.44 -11.86 -13.59
N GLN A 14 10.97 -11.14 -14.61
CA GLN A 14 9.89 -10.16 -14.49
C GLN A 14 8.61 -10.79 -13.94
N GLY A 15 8.17 -11.91 -14.50
CA GLY A 15 6.95 -12.60 -14.06
C GLY A 15 7.01 -13.05 -12.60
N TYR A 16 8.12 -13.63 -12.16
CA TYR A 16 8.32 -14.04 -10.77
C TYR A 16 8.47 -12.84 -9.84
N PHE A 17 9.24 -11.82 -10.22
CA PHE A 17 9.41 -10.62 -9.41
C PHE A 17 8.08 -9.88 -9.22
N MET A 18 7.19 -9.90 -10.22
CA MET A 18 5.84 -9.35 -10.11
C MET A 18 5.00 -10.04 -9.02
N VAL A 19 5.18 -11.34 -8.77
CA VAL A 19 4.52 -12.05 -7.66
C VAL A 19 4.91 -11.43 -6.33
N TYR A 20 6.22 -11.27 -6.09
CA TYR A 20 6.74 -10.64 -4.89
C TYR A 20 6.28 -9.18 -4.76
N ALA A 21 6.43 -8.40 -5.84
CA ALA A 21 6.08 -6.98 -5.86
C ALA A 21 4.58 -6.74 -5.68
N ALA A 22 3.73 -7.70 -6.04
CA ALA A 22 2.29 -7.62 -5.80
C ALA A 22 1.88 -8.09 -4.39
N LEU A 23 2.50 -9.15 -3.85
CA LEU A 23 2.15 -9.67 -2.52
C LEU A 23 2.66 -8.78 -1.38
N LEU A 24 3.88 -8.25 -1.50
CA LEU A 24 4.49 -7.50 -0.41
C LEU A 24 3.62 -6.29 0.02
N PRO A 25 3.15 -5.40 -0.89
CA PRO A 25 2.26 -4.30 -0.51
C PRO A 25 0.97 -4.77 0.17
N VAL A 26 0.41 -5.91 -0.28
CA VAL A 26 -0.78 -6.51 0.34
C VAL A 26 -0.51 -6.86 1.81
N PHE A 27 0.59 -7.58 2.08
CA PHE A 27 0.98 -7.93 3.45
C PHE A 27 1.28 -6.71 4.32
N ILE A 28 1.94 -5.69 3.76
CA ILE A 28 2.19 -4.43 4.47
C ILE A 28 0.89 -3.71 4.80
N SER A 29 -0.10 -3.70 3.90
CA SER A 29 -1.42 -3.13 4.16
C SER A 29 -2.15 -3.86 5.30
N VAL A 30 -2.09 -5.20 5.35
CA VAL A 30 -2.61 -5.97 6.49
C VAL A 30 -1.86 -5.63 7.78
N CYS A 31 -0.53 -5.49 7.74
CA CYS A 31 0.27 -5.08 8.89
C CYS A 31 -0.18 -3.72 9.44
N ILE A 32 -0.43 -2.74 8.56
CA ILE A 32 -0.96 -1.42 8.94
C ILE A 32 -2.34 -1.56 9.58
N ALA A 33 -3.22 -2.41 9.03
CA ALA A 33 -4.54 -2.70 9.61
C ALA A 33 -4.42 -3.27 11.03
N ILE A 34 -3.55 -4.27 11.24
CA ILE A 34 -3.30 -4.90 12.55
C ILE A 34 -2.79 -3.88 13.57
N ILE A 35 -1.79 -3.06 13.19
CA ILE A 35 -1.23 -2.05 14.08
C ILE A 35 -2.27 -1.00 14.45
N THR A 36 -3.07 -0.56 13.47
CA THR A 36 -4.14 0.40 13.71
C THR A 36 -5.19 -0.19 14.66
N PHE A 37 -5.55 -1.45 14.47
CA PHE A 37 -6.44 -2.18 15.38
C PHE A 37 -5.87 -2.27 16.79
N LEU A 38 -4.62 -2.69 16.97
CA LEU A 38 -3.99 -2.81 18.28
C LEU A 38 -3.85 -1.44 18.98
N ASN A 39 -3.60 -0.39 18.22
CA ASN A 39 -3.53 0.97 18.75
C ASN A 39 -4.91 1.50 19.19
N VAL A 40 -5.93 1.35 18.35
CA VAL A 40 -7.27 1.91 18.60
C VAL A 40 -8.06 1.07 19.59
N VAL A 41 -8.06 -0.25 19.40
CA VAL A 41 -8.91 -1.18 20.17
C VAL A 41 -8.22 -1.67 21.43
N LYS A 42 -6.94 -2.07 21.32
CA LYS A 42 -6.17 -2.61 22.46
C LYS A 42 -5.33 -1.56 23.19
N ARG A 43 -5.30 -0.30 22.71
CA ARG A 43 -4.56 0.82 23.31
C ARG A 43 -3.09 0.50 23.59
N TRP A 44 -2.44 -0.23 22.68
CA TRP A 44 -1.03 -0.58 22.82
C TRP A 44 -0.13 0.66 22.78
N THR A 45 0.96 0.63 23.55
CA THR A 45 1.93 1.73 23.59
C THR A 45 2.73 1.81 22.29
N LYS A 46 3.18 3.02 21.92
CA LYS A 46 3.96 3.27 20.69
C LYS A 46 5.20 2.39 20.59
N ASN A 47 5.89 2.13 21.72
CA ASN A 47 7.09 1.29 21.75
C ASN A 47 6.78 -0.17 21.41
N LYS A 48 5.68 -0.72 21.94
CA LYS A 48 5.23 -2.08 21.61
C LYS A 48 4.85 -2.18 20.13
N LEU A 49 4.10 -1.19 19.61
CA LEU A 49 3.71 -1.13 18.20
C LEU A 49 4.92 -1.01 17.26
N LYS A 50 5.93 -0.20 17.60
CA LYS A 50 7.15 -0.04 16.78
C LYS A 50 7.93 -1.36 16.68
N LYS A 51 8.09 -2.08 17.81
CA LYS A 51 8.75 -3.40 17.82
C LYS A 51 7.95 -4.42 17.00
N LEU A 52 6.63 -4.42 17.13
CA LEU A 52 5.75 -5.32 16.37
C LEU A 52 5.81 -5.01 14.87
N PHE A 53 5.75 -3.73 14.47
CA PHE A 53 5.85 -3.32 13.07
C PHE A 53 7.13 -3.85 12.42
N LYS A 54 8.29 -3.65 13.08
CA LYS A 54 9.57 -4.15 12.55
C LYS A 54 9.54 -5.67 12.34
N LYS A 55 8.98 -6.42 13.31
CA LYS A 55 8.86 -7.88 13.21
C LYS A 55 7.95 -8.29 12.04
N ILE A 56 6.72 -7.76 11.98
CA ILE A 56 5.76 -8.12 10.93
C ILE A 56 6.26 -7.68 9.55
N HIS A 57 6.94 -6.54 9.44
CA HIS A 57 7.53 -6.07 8.19
C HIS A 57 8.56 -7.07 7.65
N ILE A 58 9.49 -7.53 8.49
CA ILE A 58 10.47 -8.56 8.11
C ILE A 58 9.76 -9.86 7.73
N ILE A 59 8.79 -10.31 8.53
CA ILE A 59 8.00 -11.51 8.24
C ILE A 59 7.27 -11.40 6.89
N SER A 60 6.72 -10.23 6.56
CA SER A 60 6.01 -9.98 5.30
C SER A 60 6.94 -10.13 4.10
N HIS A 61 8.17 -9.63 4.19
CA HIS A 61 9.20 -9.84 3.17
C HIS A 61 9.54 -11.30 3.00
N VAL A 62 9.79 -12.02 4.10
CA VAL A 62 10.12 -13.45 4.08
C VAL A 62 8.99 -14.25 3.44
N ILE A 63 7.74 -14.05 3.86
CA ILE A 63 6.58 -14.77 3.30
C ILE A 63 6.44 -14.49 1.79
N ALA A 64 6.53 -13.23 1.36
CA ALA A 64 6.42 -12.89 -0.06
C ALA A 64 7.55 -13.51 -0.90
N LEU A 65 8.78 -13.54 -0.38
CA LEU A 65 9.91 -14.19 -1.04
C LEU A 65 9.72 -15.72 -1.11
N THR A 66 9.26 -16.35 -0.03
CA THR A 66 8.98 -17.79 -0.01
C THR A 66 7.92 -18.16 -1.05
N ILE A 67 6.84 -17.37 -1.17
CA ILE A 67 5.80 -17.60 -2.18
C ILE A 67 6.38 -17.42 -3.60
N MET A 68 7.22 -16.41 -3.82
CA MET A 68 7.89 -16.22 -5.11
C MET A 68 8.78 -17.43 -5.45
N ILE A 69 9.61 -17.92 -4.53
CA ILE A 69 10.48 -19.09 -4.72
C ILE A 69 9.66 -20.34 -4.98
N PHE A 70 8.58 -20.55 -4.21
CA PHE A 70 7.64 -21.64 -4.44
C PHE A 70 7.06 -21.55 -5.85
N THR A 71 6.61 -20.37 -6.27
CA THR A 71 6.07 -20.18 -7.63
C THR A 71 7.13 -20.48 -8.72
N ILE A 72 8.40 -20.17 -8.48
CA ILE A 72 9.49 -20.55 -9.41
C ILE A 72 9.63 -22.07 -9.53
N ALA A 73 9.49 -22.79 -8.42
CA ALA A 73 9.66 -24.25 -8.40
C ALA A 73 8.50 -25.01 -9.06
N PHE A 74 7.28 -24.48 -9.00
CA PHE A 74 6.06 -25.20 -9.44
C PHE A 74 5.42 -24.64 -10.73
N ALA A 75 5.76 -23.42 -11.16
CA ALA A 75 5.17 -22.85 -12.36
C ALA A 75 5.82 -23.40 -13.65
N ASP A 76 5.07 -24.20 -14.39
CA ASP A 76 5.52 -24.81 -15.66
C ASP A 76 5.82 -23.81 -16.77
N SER A 77 5.12 -22.67 -16.81
CA SER A 77 5.34 -21.69 -17.87
C SER A 77 4.99 -20.24 -17.51
N VAL A 78 5.83 -19.34 -18.00
CA VAL A 78 5.58 -17.90 -18.07
C VAL A 78 5.19 -17.58 -19.50
N SER A 79 4.11 -16.82 -19.68
CA SER A 79 3.59 -16.44 -20.98
C SER A 79 3.61 -14.93 -21.18
N PHE A 80 3.74 -14.51 -22.44
CA PHE A 80 3.43 -13.17 -22.91
C PHE A 80 1.98 -13.15 -23.40
N PRO A 81 0.98 -12.86 -22.55
CA PRO A 81 -0.30 -12.41 -23.08
C PRO A 81 -0.09 -11.09 -23.85
N ASN A 82 -1.06 -10.69 -24.68
CA ASN A 82 -1.06 -9.49 -25.55
C ASN A 82 -0.90 -8.13 -24.82
N THR A 83 -0.45 -8.12 -23.57
CA THR A 83 -0.30 -6.96 -22.69
C THR A 83 1.14 -6.45 -22.60
N ASN A 84 2.12 -7.00 -23.34
CA ASN A 84 3.55 -6.65 -23.27
C ASN A 84 4.22 -6.90 -21.90
N TRP A 85 3.54 -7.56 -20.96
CA TRP A 85 4.07 -7.94 -19.65
C TRP A 85 4.11 -9.47 -19.51
N CYS A 86 5.09 -9.97 -18.77
CA CYS A 86 5.24 -11.40 -18.53
C CYS A 86 4.42 -11.86 -17.32
N PHE A 87 3.54 -12.84 -17.55
CA PHE A 87 2.66 -13.38 -16.52
C PHE A 87 2.79 -14.89 -16.40
N ILE A 88 2.68 -15.38 -15.18
CA ILE A 88 2.64 -16.81 -14.85
C ILE A 88 1.26 -17.36 -15.22
N LYS A 89 1.21 -18.53 -15.86
CA LYS A 89 -0.08 -19.11 -16.30
C LYS A 89 -0.98 -19.52 -15.13
N GLY A 90 -2.29 -19.50 -15.40
CA GLY A 90 -3.35 -19.26 -14.43
C GLY A 90 -3.50 -20.27 -13.30
N GLN A 91 -3.54 -21.57 -13.55
CA GLN A 91 -3.94 -22.54 -12.51
C GLN A 91 -3.01 -22.55 -11.29
N GLU A 92 -1.70 -22.55 -11.50
CA GLU A 92 -0.67 -22.49 -10.45
C GLU A 92 -0.79 -21.23 -9.56
N MET A 93 -1.15 -20.08 -10.15
CA MET A 93 -1.30 -18.81 -9.43
C MET A 93 -2.53 -18.75 -8.51
N LEU A 94 -3.53 -19.62 -8.72
CA LEU A 94 -4.75 -19.58 -7.91
C LEU A 94 -4.45 -19.90 -6.44
N GLY A 95 -3.82 -21.05 -6.20
CA GLY A 95 -3.54 -21.55 -4.86
C GLY A 95 -2.36 -20.84 -4.19
N THR A 96 -1.36 -20.46 -4.98
CA THR A 96 -0.09 -19.93 -4.44
C THR A 96 -0.10 -18.40 -4.24
N PHE A 97 -0.95 -17.67 -4.96
CA PHE A 97 -0.97 -16.21 -4.94
C PHE A 97 -2.33 -15.63 -4.54
N TYR A 98 -3.39 -15.98 -5.26
CA TYR A 98 -4.72 -15.39 -5.04
C TYR A 98 -5.35 -15.79 -3.70
N LEU A 99 -5.13 -17.03 -3.25
CA LEU A 99 -5.61 -17.49 -1.94
C LEU A 99 -5.09 -16.60 -0.80
N PHE A 100 -3.78 -16.28 -0.79
CA PHE A 100 -3.18 -15.42 0.22
C PHE A 100 -3.73 -13.99 0.17
N ILE A 101 -3.98 -13.47 -1.03
CA ILE A 101 -4.58 -12.15 -1.21
C ILE A 101 -6.01 -12.11 -0.66
N TRP A 102 -6.83 -13.12 -0.94
CA TRP A 102 -8.20 -13.20 -0.41
C TRP A 102 -8.23 -13.31 1.11
N ILE A 103 -7.33 -14.09 1.70
CA ILE A 103 -7.17 -14.15 3.16
C ILE A 103 -6.79 -12.76 3.71
N CYS A 104 -5.84 -12.07 3.07
CA CYS A 104 -5.43 -10.73 3.49
C CYS A 104 -6.57 -9.69 3.37
N ILE A 105 -7.36 -9.77 2.32
CA ILE A 105 -8.56 -8.96 2.08
C ILE A 105 -9.58 -9.21 3.19
N LEU A 106 -9.88 -10.48 3.50
CA LEU A 106 -10.84 -10.84 4.53
C LEU A 106 -10.40 -10.35 5.92
N ILE A 107 -9.13 -10.58 6.29
CA ILE A 107 -8.56 -10.10 7.54
C ILE A 107 -8.66 -8.56 7.61
N SER A 108 -8.26 -7.87 6.54
CA SER A 108 -8.32 -6.41 6.47
C SER A 108 -9.74 -5.88 6.63
N PHE A 109 -10.71 -6.52 5.99
CA PHE A 109 -12.12 -6.17 6.09
C PHE A 109 -12.62 -6.34 7.53
N VAL A 110 -12.38 -7.49 8.16
CA VAL A 110 -12.77 -7.75 9.56
C VAL A 110 -12.15 -6.72 10.51
N LEU A 111 -10.84 -6.47 10.40
CA LEU A 111 -10.15 -5.48 11.22
C LEU A 111 -10.71 -4.07 11.02
N TYR A 112 -11.02 -3.69 9.79
CA TYR A 112 -11.63 -2.41 9.47
C TYR A 112 -12.98 -2.23 10.18
N ILE A 113 -13.87 -3.23 10.11
CA ILE A 113 -15.16 -3.18 10.81
C ILE A 113 -14.97 -3.03 12.32
N LEU A 114 -14.04 -3.78 12.93
CA LEU A 114 -13.76 -3.69 14.36
C LEU A 114 -13.21 -2.31 14.76
N ILE A 115 -12.32 -1.73 13.96
CA ILE A 115 -11.78 -0.38 14.16
C ILE A 115 -12.92 0.64 14.09
N ILE A 116 -13.78 0.60 13.08
CA ILE A 116 -14.89 1.55 12.91
C ILE A 116 -15.87 1.44 14.09
N LYS A 117 -16.25 0.23 14.51
CA LYS A 117 -17.11 0.02 15.68
C LYS A 117 -16.51 0.68 16.92
N LYS A 118 -15.21 0.47 17.16
CA LYS A 118 -14.54 1.05 18.33
C LYS A 118 -14.42 2.57 18.23
N ILE A 119 -14.15 3.11 17.04
CA ILE A 119 -14.07 4.56 16.82
C ILE A 119 -15.42 5.23 17.07
N ARG A 120 -16.53 4.64 16.59
CA ARG A 120 -17.88 5.14 16.88
C ARG A 120 -18.17 5.15 18.37
N GLN A 121 -17.80 4.09 19.09
CA GLN A 121 -17.92 4.05 20.56
C GLN A 121 -17.12 5.19 21.21
N ILE A 122 -15.85 5.37 20.82
CA ILE A 122 -15.00 6.41 21.38
C ILE A 122 -15.57 7.81 21.07
N TYR A 123 -16.13 8.05 19.89
CA TYR A 123 -16.79 9.32 19.57
C TYR A 123 -17.98 9.60 20.47
N LYS A 124 -18.79 8.58 20.79
CA LYS A 124 -19.90 8.71 21.74
C LYS A 124 -19.38 9.13 23.11
N GLU A 125 -18.38 8.41 23.63
CA GLU A 125 -17.73 8.74 24.91
C GLU A 125 -17.12 10.15 24.93
N LEU A 126 -16.58 10.63 23.80
CA LEU A 126 -16.03 11.98 23.69
C LEU A 126 -17.10 13.07 23.61
N ASN A 127 -18.27 12.77 23.07
CA ASN A 127 -19.36 13.74 23.03
C ASN A 127 -19.84 14.08 24.44
N ASP A 128 -19.81 13.10 25.34
CA ASP A 128 -20.21 13.22 26.74
C ASP A 128 -19.12 13.89 27.63
N MET A 129 -17.91 14.14 27.11
CA MET A 129 -16.84 14.82 27.85
C MET A 129 -17.08 16.33 27.96
N VAL A 130 -17.01 16.83 29.20
CA VAL A 130 -17.13 18.27 29.54
C VAL A 130 -15.84 19.05 29.24
N ASP A 131 -14.66 18.44 29.42
CA ASP A 131 -13.39 19.12 29.14
C ASP A 131 -13.09 19.22 27.64
N PHE A 132 -13.11 20.45 27.14
CA PHE A 132 -12.84 20.78 25.75
C PHE A 132 -11.38 20.55 25.32
N GLN A 133 -10.39 20.73 26.20
CA GLN A 133 -8.97 20.59 25.83
C GLN A 133 -8.60 19.13 25.59
N ASP A 134 -8.97 18.25 26.52
CA ASP A 134 -8.75 16.82 26.37
C ASP A 134 -9.54 16.22 25.21
N LYS A 135 -10.79 16.68 25.01
CA LYS A 135 -11.62 16.31 23.86
C LYS A 135 -10.92 16.65 22.54
N LYS A 136 -10.39 17.87 22.39
CA LYS A 136 -9.70 18.31 21.16
C LYS A 136 -8.44 17.47 20.87
N LYS A 137 -7.66 17.13 21.91
CA LYS A 137 -6.46 16.29 21.78
C LYS A 137 -6.81 14.86 21.34
N LYS A 138 -7.84 14.26 21.95
CA LYS A 138 -8.32 12.91 21.59
C LYS A 138 -8.91 12.86 20.18
N ILE A 139 -9.72 13.85 19.77
CA ILE A 139 -10.25 13.96 18.39
C ILE A 139 -9.10 14.03 17.37
N LYS A 140 -8.08 14.84 17.64
CA LYS A 140 -6.91 14.95 16.74
C LYS A 140 -6.20 13.61 16.57
N HIS A 141 -6.01 12.87 17.66
CA HIS A 141 -5.40 11.54 17.61
C HIS A 141 -6.27 10.54 16.83
N LEU A 142 -7.58 10.51 17.07
CA LEU A 142 -8.52 9.64 16.37
C LEU A 142 -8.57 9.92 14.87
N LYS A 143 -8.60 11.19 14.45
CA LYS A 143 -8.57 11.57 13.04
C LYS A 143 -7.35 11.01 12.31
N VAL A 144 -6.19 10.96 12.96
CA VAL A 144 -4.99 10.34 12.40
C VAL A 144 -5.18 8.83 12.25
N GLN A 145 -5.76 8.15 13.24
CA GLN A 145 -6.01 6.70 13.18
C GLN A 145 -7.05 6.33 12.09
N ILE A 146 -8.15 7.08 11.97
CA ILE A 146 -9.17 6.87 10.93
C ILE A 146 -8.55 6.95 9.54
N ARG A 147 -7.70 7.95 9.33
CA ARG A 147 -7.00 8.13 8.06
C ARG A 147 -6.06 6.96 7.75
N MET A 148 -5.31 6.47 8.73
CA MET A 148 -4.46 5.28 8.55
C MET A 148 -5.31 4.03 8.24
N SER A 149 -6.51 3.91 8.84
CA SER A 149 -7.45 2.83 8.51
C SER A 149 -8.10 2.94 7.13
N THR A 150 -7.80 3.99 6.35
CA THR A 150 -8.25 4.12 4.96
C THR A 150 -7.33 3.36 4.00
N ILE A 151 -6.09 3.05 4.38
CA ILE A 151 -5.16 2.26 3.56
C ILE A 151 -5.70 0.84 3.27
N PRO A 152 -6.28 0.10 4.23
CA PRO A 152 -6.91 -1.18 3.91
C PRO A 152 -8.11 -1.09 2.95
N LEU A 153 -8.74 0.08 2.79
CA LEU A 153 -9.82 0.26 1.82
C LEU A 153 -9.30 0.36 0.38
N SER A 154 -8.13 0.98 0.16
CA SER A 154 -7.51 0.98 -1.18
C SER A 154 -7.22 -0.44 -1.63
N LEU A 155 -6.73 -1.28 -0.71
CA LEU A 155 -6.53 -2.72 -0.95
C LEU A 155 -7.82 -3.42 -1.39
N LEU A 156 -8.93 -3.22 -0.68
CA LEU A 156 -10.21 -3.81 -1.04
C LEU A 156 -10.67 -3.37 -2.42
N PHE A 157 -10.52 -2.08 -2.73
CA PHE A 157 -10.92 -1.52 -4.01
C PHE A 157 -10.08 -2.06 -5.17
N THR A 158 -8.75 -2.00 -5.07
CA THR A 158 -7.85 -2.38 -6.18
C THR A 158 -7.90 -3.87 -6.48
N TRP A 159 -8.01 -4.71 -5.44
CA TRP A 159 -8.06 -6.16 -5.62
C TRP A 159 -9.44 -6.72 -5.91
N SER A 160 -10.52 -5.93 -5.75
CA SER A 160 -11.87 -6.38 -6.11
C SER A 160 -11.97 -6.77 -7.59
N ILE A 161 -11.42 -5.94 -8.48
CA ILE A 161 -11.44 -6.15 -9.94
C ILE A 161 -10.66 -7.43 -10.30
N ALA A 162 -9.45 -7.59 -9.76
CA ALA A 162 -8.64 -8.77 -9.97
C ALA A 162 -9.30 -10.04 -9.41
N SER A 163 -9.98 -9.93 -8.27
CA SER A 163 -10.72 -11.04 -7.65
C SER A 163 -11.92 -11.45 -8.49
N ILE A 164 -12.75 -10.50 -8.95
CA ILE A 164 -13.92 -10.78 -9.81
C ILE A 164 -13.49 -11.51 -11.09
N ARG A 165 -12.44 -11.01 -11.76
CA ARG A 165 -11.89 -11.67 -12.95
C ARG A 165 -11.50 -13.11 -12.64
N ARG A 166 -10.74 -13.34 -11.57
CA ARG A 166 -10.21 -14.66 -11.24
C ARG A 166 -11.31 -15.62 -10.81
N THR A 167 -12.27 -15.17 -10.01
CA THR A 167 -13.47 -15.94 -9.65
C THR A 167 -14.24 -16.34 -10.91
N ARG A 168 -14.42 -15.43 -11.87
CA ARG A 168 -15.11 -15.74 -13.13
C ARG A 168 -14.37 -16.77 -13.97
N GLU A 169 -13.03 -16.71 -14.03
CA GLU A 169 -12.20 -17.69 -14.75
C GLU A 169 -12.29 -19.10 -14.15
N ILE A 170 -12.54 -19.21 -12.84
CA ILE A 170 -12.77 -20.51 -12.17
C ILE A 170 -14.15 -21.07 -12.53
N PHE A 171 -15.17 -20.22 -12.57
CA PHE A 171 -16.57 -20.65 -12.70
C PHE A 171 -17.09 -20.73 -14.14
N TRP A 172 -16.43 -20.09 -15.12
CA TRP A 172 -16.88 -20.07 -16.51
C TRP A 172 -15.83 -20.60 -17.49
N THR A 173 -16.23 -21.57 -18.31
CA THR A 173 -15.39 -22.34 -19.24
C THR A 173 -14.98 -21.61 -20.53
N ASN A 174 -15.43 -20.37 -20.76
CA ASN A 174 -15.10 -19.56 -21.95
C ASN A 174 -14.20 -18.35 -21.60
N PRO A 175 -12.89 -18.56 -21.40
CA PRO A 175 -11.96 -17.51 -20.94
C PRO A 175 -11.51 -16.53 -22.05
N GLU A 176 -11.79 -16.79 -23.33
CA GLU A 176 -11.15 -16.06 -24.44
C GLU A 176 -11.70 -14.65 -24.74
N GLN A 177 -12.85 -14.25 -24.19
CA GLN A 177 -13.49 -12.99 -24.61
C GLN A 177 -13.16 -11.74 -23.78
N ILE A 178 -12.33 -11.82 -22.74
CA ILE A 178 -12.27 -10.73 -21.75
C ILE A 178 -10.98 -9.90 -21.84
N ASN A 179 -10.73 -9.30 -23.01
CA ASN A 179 -9.67 -8.30 -23.18
C ASN A 179 -9.85 -7.08 -22.26
N THR A 180 -11.09 -6.69 -21.95
CA THR A 180 -11.40 -5.50 -21.16
C THR A 180 -11.04 -5.64 -19.68
N LEU A 181 -11.37 -6.77 -19.02
CA LEU A 181 -10.99 -6.99 -17.62
C LEU A 181 -9.47 -7.21 -17.47
N ASN A 182 -8.82 -7.81 -18.48
CA ASN A 182 -7.37 -7.97 -18.49
C ASN A 182 -6.67 -6.60 -18.58
N LEU A 183 -7.18 -5.72 -19.44
CA LEU A 183 -6.70 -4.35 -19.55
C LEU A 183 -6.95 -3.58 -18.26
N LEU A 184 -8.15 -3.69 -17.70
CA LEU A 184 -8.52 -3.00 -16.46
C LEU A 184 -7.62 -3.44 -15.30
N GLN A 185 -7.38 -4.74 -15.13
CA GLN A 185 -6.46 -5.25 -14.10
C GLN A 185 -5.03 -4.74 -14.32
N SER A 186 -4.57 -4.68 -15.56
CA SER A 186 -3.23 -4.19 -15.91
C SER A 186 -3.05 -2.72 -15.56
N VAL A 187 -4.13 -1.94 -15.58
CA VAL A 187 -4.15 -0.52 -15.17
C VAL A 187 -4.33 -0.37 -13.66
N THR A 188 -5.20 -1.16 -13.02
CA THR A 188 -5.51 -1.02 -11.59
C THR A 188 -4.36 -1.45 -10.69
N ASN A 189 -3.55 -2.42 -11.12
CA ASN A 189 -2.44 -2.93 -10.33
C ASN A 189 -1.35 -1.85 -10.07
N PRO A 190 -0.82 -1.14 -11.09
CA PRO A 190 0.06 0.01 -10.87
C PRO A 190 -0.59 1.15 -10.08
N ILE A 191 -1.88 1.40 -10.31
CA ILE A 191 -2.64 2.45 -9.62
C ILE A 191 -2.68 2.19 -8.12
N GLN A 192 -2.64 0.94 -7.65
CA GLN A 192 -2.61 0.65 -6.22
C GLN A 192 -1.44 1.33 -5.51
N GLY A 193 -0.21 1.20 -6.03
CA GLY A 193 0.95 1.83 -5.42
C GLY A 193 0.82 3.36 -5.39
N MET A 194 0.24 3.93 -6.45
CA MET A 194 -0.05 5.36 -6.52
C MET A 194 -1.11 5.78 -5.48
N LEU A 195 -2.21 5.03 -5.34
CA LEU A 195 -3.26 5.29 -4.36
C LEU A 195 -2.73 5.16 -2.93
N ASP A 196 -1.94 4.13 -2.63
CA ASP A 196 -1.35 3.93 -1.30
C ASP A 196 -0.41 5.08 -0.95
N CYS A 197 0.40 5.53 -1.91
CA CYS A 197 1.26 6.71 -1.76
C CYS A 197 0.45 8.00 -1.55
N LEU A 198 -0.58 8.23 -2.38
CA LEU A 198 -1.45 9.40 -2.27
C LEU A 198 -2.17 9.44 -0.93
N VAL A 199 -2.76 8.33 -0.49
CA VAL A 199 -3.39 8.18 0.83
C VAL A 199 -2.35 8.51 1.90
N PHE A 200 -1.15 7.95 1.84
CA PHE A 200 -0.12 8.23 2.83
C PHE A 200 0.28 9.71 2.86
N VAL A 201 0.55 10.33 1.72
CA VAL A 201 1.00 11.73 1.62
C VAL A 201 -0.11 12.71 2.01
N ILE A 202 -1.32 12.54 1.49
CA ILE A 202 -2.46 13.44 1.76
C ILE A 202 -2.83 13.41 3.25
N PHE A 203 -2.79 12.22 3.85
CA PHE A 203 -3.30 12.06 5.21
C PHE A 203 -2.24 12.18 6.31
N SER A 204 -0.97 11.89 6.01
CA SER A 204 0.14 12.09 6.95
C SER A 204 0.46 13.58 7.07
N SER A 205 0.05 14.17 8.20
CA SER A 205 0.35 15.57 8.51
C SER A 205 1.86 15.81 8.68
N TYR A 206 2.60 14.76 9.03
CA TYR A 206 4.06 14.78 9.11
C TYR A 206 4.69 14.81 7.71
N SER A 207 4.25 13.93 6.81
CA SER A 207 4.76 13.88 5.44
C SER A 207 4.46 15.18 4.70
N ARG A 208 3.27 15.77 4.86
CA ARG A 208 2.96 17.08 4.26
C ARG A 208 3.87 18.20 4.74
N ARG A 209 4.29 18.20 6.01
CA ARG A 209 5.24 19.19 6.53
C ARG A 209 6.62 19.00 5.93
N LYS A 210 7.13 17.76 5.92
CA LYS A 210 8.42 17.41 5.31
C LYS A 210 8.46 17.69 3.80
N VAL A 211 7.39 17.35 3.08
CA VAL A 211 7.25 17.65 1.64
C VAL A 211 7.21 19.16 1.43
N LYS A 212 6.45 19.91 2.23
CA LYS A 212 6.48 21.38 2.18
C LYS A 212 7.85 21.95 2.51
N GLU A 213 8.57 21.41 3.50
CA GLU A 213 9.96 21.82 3.80
C GLU A 213 10.89 21.59 2.61
N LEU A 214 10.80 20.41 1.96
CA LEU A 214 11.57 20.09 0.77
C LEU A 214 11.27 21.05 -0.40
N PHE A 215 10.00 21.38 -0.62
CA PHE A 215 9.61 22.31 -1.70
C PHE A 215 9.82 23.79 -1.32
N CYS A 216 9.75 24.18 -0.05
CA CYS A 216 9.98 25.55 0.40
C CYS A 216 11.47 25.95 0.42
N CYS A 217 12.40 24.98 0.47
CA CYS A 217 13.83 25.22 0.30
C CYS A 217 14.25 25.35 -1.18
N ILE A 218 13.33 25.14 -2.14
CA ILE A 218 13.48 25.55 -3.53
C ILE A 218 12.90 26.96 -3.67
N LYS A 219 13.40 27.91 -2.86
CA LYS A 219 13.36 29.32 -3.28
C LYS A 219 14.64 29.57 -4.05
N PRO A 220 14.58 30.16 -5.25
CA PRO A 220 15.78 30.64 -5.91
C PRO A 220 16.49 31.60 -4.95
N GLN A 221 17.78 31.40 -4.73
CA GLN A 221 18.63 32.44 -4.17
C GLN A 221 18.49 33.63 -5.12
N ASP A 222 17.86 34.70 -4.64
CA ASP A 222 17.89 35.99 -5.33
C ASP A 222 19.35 36.37 -5.54
N ALA A 223 19.77 36.28 -6.79
CA ALA A 223 20.95 36.95 -7.29
C ALA A 223 20.81 38.46 -7.03
N ASN A 224 21.95 39.11 -6.78
CA ASN A 224 22.13 40.56 -6.63
C ASN A 224 21.58 41.21 -5.36
N LYS A 225 22.44 41.23 -4.33
CA LYS A 225 22.77 42.49 -3.64
C LYS A 225 24.22 42.44 -3.15
N SER A 226 25.13 42.62 -4.09
CA SER A 226 26.53 42.96 -3.84
C SER A 226 26.93 44.06 -4.80
N THR A 227 26.57 45.30 -4.44
CA THR A 227 27.25 46.55 -4.86
C THR A 227 26.55 47.69 -4.14
N GLU A 228 27.07 48.09 -2.99
CA GLU A 228 27.42 49.50 -2.75
C GLU A 228 28.45 49.56 -1.62
N TYR A 229 29.67 49.94 -2.02
CA TYR A 229 30.84 50.17 -1.20
C TYR A 229 30.67 51.49 -0.43
N ASP A 230 31.00 51.46 0.86
CA ASP A 230 32.01 52.31 1.49
C ASP A 230 32.01 53.82 1.18
N THR A 231 31.66 54.66 2.15
CA THR A 231 32.53 55.79 2.56
C THR A 231 32.07 56.43 3.88
N ASP A 232 32.98 56.36 4.86
CA ASP A 232 33.44 57.45 5.74
C ASP A 232 32.48 58.35 6.56
N SER A 233 33.02 58.67 7.74
CA SER A 233 33.04 60.01 8.37
C SER A 233 32.26 60.17 9.68
N LYS A 234 33.04 60.19 10.79
CA LYS A 234 32.97 61.12 11.95
C LYS A 234 31.63 61.12 12.72
N LEU A 235 31.57 60.89 14.03
CA LEU A 235 32.32 61.52 15.12
C LEU A 235 31.93 60.80 16.43
#